data_AF-A0AAI9V560-F1
#
_entry.id   AF-A0AAI9V560-F1
#
_cell.length_a   1.000
_cell.length_b   1.000
_cell.length_c   1.000
_cell.angle_alpha   90.00
_cell.angle_beta   90.00
_cell.angle_gamma   90.00
#
_symmetry.space_group_name_H-M   'P 1'
#
loop_
_entity.id
_entity.type
_entity.pdbx_description
1 polymer ?
#
loop_
_entity_poly.entity_id
_entity_poly.type
_entity_poly.pdbx_seq_one_letter_code
_entity_poly.pdbx_strand_id
1 'polypeptide(L)'
;MIHFHLVKCASQAFLPLLLSMFGSLLVGLFPLESQSTTTMARITASVLVAAGLALTANAQAPVWGQCGGTGWTGSTSCASGAYCSSQNAWYYQCVPGTAPAVSSTKATSVPASTTRAVTTTTSVRTTSSSRAPATTATSVPSPSGPKYFITFGDSYSQTGFNINSTEPNPQNPLGNPDLPGWTASGGLDWVGFMVTQFNASLTYSYNLAYGGATTDASLIAPYATTVLSFIDQVAEFSRSLASKPSWAPWTADNTLVGVWMGVNDVGNAFWLSNRETLLVQVLGRYFDQLQILYDAGVRKFVLLGVPQTTYQTDNLICTATQKTPLMLANGADSNAQLAAAIKQYNDLITSNLAAFKAKNSGITSWVVDTTPAFDKAINNPTAYGAPDATCYNADGVSCLWFNDYHPGVQIQKLVAQAVAAAVGSPWFTCELSPSTVLPACGLTNDVA
;
A
#
# COMPACT_ATOMS: atom_id res chain seq x y z
N MET A 1 -8.49 -37.77 12.89
CA MET A 1 -8.45 -36.68 13.88
C MET A 1 -8.55 -35.27 13.27
N ILE A 2 -8.31 -35.07 11.96
CA ILE A 2 -8.36 -33.73 11.33
C ILE A 2 -9.81 -33.24 11.07
N HIS A 3 -10.76 -34.16 10.82
CA HIS A 3 -12.18 -33.82 10.62
C HIS A 3 -12.94 -33.39 11.90
N PHE A 4 -12.39 -33.68 13.09
CA PHE A 4 -13.02 -33.31 14.37
C PHE A 4 -12.61 -31.92 14.88
N HIS A 5 -11.63 -31.26 14.25
CA HIS A 5 -11.18 -29.92 14.64
C HIS A 5 -11.85 -28.80 13.84
N LEU A 6 -12.25 -29.04 12.60
CA LEU A 6 -13.05 -28.10 11.80
C LEU A 6 -14.46 -27.86 12.39
N VAL A 7 -15.06 -28.89 13.01
CA VAL A 7 -16.41 -28.79 13.61
C VAL A 7 -16.41 -27.98 14.92
N LYS A 8 -15.27 -27.84 15.61
CA LYS A 8 -15.21 -27.10 16.87
C LYS A 8 -15.24 -25.58 16.71
N CYS A 9 -14.83 -25.02 15.57
CA CYS A 9 -14.99 -23.59 15.28
C CYS A 9 -16.47 -23.18 15.12
N ALA A 10 -17.31 -24.06 14.56
CA ALA A 10 -18.70 -23.74 14.23
C ALA A 10 -19.72 -24.01 15.37
N SER A 11 -19.31 -24.65 16.47
CA SER A 11 -20.26 -25.25 17.43
C SER A 11 -20.56 -24.45 18.71
N GLN A 12 -19.95 -23.29 18.93
CA GLN A 12 -20.22 -22.47 20.13
C GLN A 12 -21.11 -21.23 19.90
N ALA A 13 -21.69 -21.07 18.71
CA ALA A 13 -22.60 -19.96 18.40
C ALA A 13 -24.09 -20.37 18.29
N PHE A 14 -24.46 -21.62 18.58
CA PHE A 14 -25.84 -22.11 18.49
C PHE A 14 -26.49 -22.31 19.87
N LEU A 15 -26.70 -21.21 20.59
CA LEU A 15 -27.67 -21.10 21.68
C LEU A 15 -27.90 -19.60 21.93
N PRO A 16 -28.89 -18.92 21.30
CA PRO A 16 -30.31 -19.31 21.27
C PRO A 16 -31.05 -18.96 19.94
N LEU A 17 -31.64 -19.95 19.27
CA LEU A 17 -32.68 -19.68 18.24
C LEU A 17 -33.69 -20.83 18.22
N LEU A 18 -34.33 -21.04 19.37
CA LEU A 18 -35.36 -22.07 19.57
C LEU A 18 -36.44 -21.52 20.50
N LEU A 19 -37.03 -20.37 20.12
CA LEU A 19 -38.25 -19.86 20.75
C LEU A 19 -39.00 -18.87 19.84
N SER A 20 -39.47 -19.29 18.66
CA SER A 20 -40.46 -18.48 17.91
C SER A 20 -41.28 -19.23 16.84
N MET A 21 -41.42 -20.55 16.91
CA MET A 21 -42.26 -21.28 15.94
C MET A 21 -43.24 -22.24 16.63
N PHE A 22 -44.17 -21.70 17.43
CA PHE A 22 -45.47 -22.34 17.67
C PHE A 22 -46.50 -21.25 17.97
N GLY A 23 -47.45 -21.03 17.06
CA GLY A 23 -48.50 -20.03 17.22
C GLY A 23 -49.48 -19.94 16.06
N SER A 24 -50.47 -20.82 16.11
CA SER A 24 -51.86 -20.59 15.65
C SER A 24 -52.21 -20.75 14.17
N LEU A 25 -52.74 -21.94 13.92
CA LEU A 25 -53.78 -22.30 12.95
C LEU A 25 -55.11 -21.62 13.33
N LEU A 26 -55.84 -20.99 12.39
CA LEU A 26 -57.28 -21.21 12.14
C LEU A 26 -57.85 -20.26 11.04
N VAL A 27 -58.37 -20.89 9.99
CA VAL A 27 -59.65 -20.67 9.29
C VAL A 27 -59.95 -19.32 8.61
N GLY A 28 -60.08 -19.40 7.28
CA GLY A 28 -60.83 -18.45 6.43
C GLY A 28 -60.99 -19.02 5.03
N LEU A 29 -62.19 -19.55 4.73
CA LEU A 29 -62.59 -20.21 3.49
C LEU A 29 -63.28 -19.23 2.50
N PHE A 30 -62.92 -19.36 1.21
CA PHE A 30 -63.63 -19.00 -0.03
C PHE A 30 -63.85 -17.51 -0.43
N PRO A 31 -64.08 -17.19 -1.74
CA PRO A 31 -63.63 -17.86 -2.97
C PRO A 31 -63.03 -16.91 -4.04
N LEU A 32 -62.54 -17.54 -5.11
CA LEU A 32 -62.04 -16.99 -6.38
C LEU A 32 -63.13 -16.44 -7.30
N GLU A 33 -62.85 -15.32 -7.98
CA GLU A 33 -63.43 -14.83 -9.26
C GLU A 33 -62.31 -13.98 -9.93
N SER A 34 -61.65 -14.36 -11.03
CA SER A 34 -62.03 -14.50 -12.45
C SER A 34 -62.29 -13.19 -13.22
N GLN A 35 -61.29 -12.83 -14.05
CA GLN A 35 -61.35 -12.05 -15.32
C GLN A 35 -61.67 -10.54 -15.20
N SER A 36 -61.20 -9.63 -16.04
CA SER A 36 -60.88 -9.68 -17.46
C SER A 36 -60.00 -8.49 -17.90
N THR A 37 -59.40 -8.66 -19.07
CA THR A 37 -58.59 -7.77 -19.90
C THR A 37 -59.26 -6.45 -20.33
N THR A 38 -58.52 -5.67 -21.15
CA THR A 38 -58.86 -4.43 -21.91
C THR A 38 -58.68 -3.13 -21.12
N THR A 39 -57.96 -2.07 -21.54
CA THR A 39 -57.77 -1.51 -22.88
C THR A 39 -56.56 -0.55 -22.88
N MET A 40 -55.73 -0.59 -23.92
CA MET A 40 -54.81 0.50 -24.27
C MET A 40 -55.60 1.75 -24.65
N ALA A 41 -55.42 2.86 -23.93
CA ALA A 41 -55.83 4.18 -24.38
C ALA A 41 -54.59 4.99 -24.77
N ARG A 42 -54.43 5.16 -26.09
CA ARG A 42 -53.55 6.17 -26.69
C ARG A 42 -54.14 7.55 -26.41
N ILE A 43 -53.36 8.44 -25.79
CA ILE A 43 -53.61 9.89 -25.83
C ILE A 43 -52.43 10.52 -26.56
N THR A 44 -52.73 11.02 -27.75
CA THR A 44 -51.83 11.82 -28.59
C THR A 44 -51.86 13.29 -28.18
N ALA A 45 -50.65 13.87 -28.18
CA ALA A 45 -50.29 15.26 -28.45
C ALA A 45 -50.71 16.37 -27.45
N SER A 46 -49.70 16.91 -26.75
CA SER A 46 -49.45 18.35 -26.70
C SER A 46 -47.97 18.60 -26.38
N VAL A 47 -47.29 19.27 -27.30
CA VAL A 47 -45.94 19.79 -27.18
C VAL A 47 -45.95 20.93 -26.18
N LEU A 48 -45.24 20.78 -25.06
CA LEU A 48 -44.84 21.87 -24.19
C LEU A 48 -43.32 21.91 -24.15
N VAL A 49 -42.76 22.88 -24.86
CA VAL A 49 -41.37 23.30 -24.74
C VAL A 49 -41.23 23.95 -23.37
N ALA A 50 -40.77 23.18 -22.39
CA ALA A 50 -40.23 23.70 -21.14
C ALA A 50 -38.70 23.69 -21.25
N ALA A 51 -38.14 24.80 -21.73
CA ALA A 51 -36.76 25.14 -21.45
C ALA A 51 -36.66 25.46 -19.94
N GLY A 52 -36.54 24.42 -19.14
CA GLY A 52 -36.22 24.52 -17.73
C GLY A 52 -34.76 24.90 -17.59
N LEU A 53 -34.51 26.18 -17.31
CA LEU A 53 -33.28 26.63 -16.68
C LEU A 53 -33.00 25.70 -15.49
N ALA A 54 -31.94 24.90 -15.59
CA ALA A 54 -31.39 24.20 -14.44
C ALA A 54 -30.96 25.27 -13.44
N LEU A 55 -31.85 25.56 -12.48
CA LEU A 55 -31.46 26.12 -11.20
C LEU A 55 -30.47 25.11 -10.62
N THR A 56 -29.18 25.40 -10.74
CA THR A 56 -28.13 24.70 -10.01
C THR A 56 -28.40 24.94 -8.54
N ALA A 57 -29.18 24.04 -7.92
CA ALA A 57 -29.07 23.84 -6.50
C ALA A 57 -27.61 23.43 -6.26
N ASN A 58 -26.80 24.34 -5.73
CA ASN A 58 -25.48 24.01 -5.24
C ASN A 58 -25.67 23.07 -4.05
N ALA A 59 -25.86 21.78 -4.33
CA ALA A 59 -25.81 20.75 -3.33
C ALA A 59 -24.47 20.89 -2.63
N GLN A 60 -24.49 20.91 -1.30
CA GLN A 60 -23.27 20.91 -0.52
C GLN A 60 -22.39 19.73 -0.97
N ALA A 61 -21.10 19.96 -1.18
CA ALA A 61 -20.17 18.89 -1.47
C ALA A 61 -20.20 17.88 -0.30
N PRO A 62 -20.34 16.57 -0.59
CA PRO A 62 -20.37 15.56 0.47
C PRO A 62 -19.06 15.60 1.25
N VAL A 63 -19.07 15.06 2.47
CA VAL A 63 -17.83 14.83 3.22
C VAL A 63 -16.88 14.02 2.33
N TRP A 64 -15.63 14.46 2.23
CA TRP A 64 -14.58 14.00 1.32
C TRP A 64 -14.70 14.38 -0.16
N GLY A 65 -15.77 15.07 -0.56
CA GLY A 65 -15.93 15.63 -1.90
C GLY A 65 -15.07 16.88 -2.15
N GLN A 66 -14.82 17.20 -3.43
CA GLN A 66 -14.13 18.43 -3.82
C GLN A 66 -15.01 19.65 -3.53
N CYS A 67 -14.41 20.67 -2.93
CA CYS A 67 -15.08 21.91 -2.53
C CYS A 67 -14.35 23.18 -2.98
N GLY A 68 -13.32 23.06 -3.83
CA GLY A 68 -12.53 24.21 -4.26
C GLY A 68 -11.28 23.81 -5.01
N GLY A 69 -10.46 24.82 -5.30
CA GLY A 69 -9.27 24.70 -6.13
C GLY A 69 -9.40 25.47 -7.44
N THR A 70 -8.27 25.84 -8.02
CA THR A 70 -8.18 26.59 -9.27
C THR A 70 -8.87 25.80 -10.39
N GLY A 71 -9.80 26.44 -11.09
CA GLY A 71 -10.60 25.80 -12.15
C GLY A 71 -11.82 25.01 -11.67
N TRP A 72 -12.04 24.86 -10.35
CA TRP A 72 -13.24 24.20 -9.83
C TRP A 72 -14.50 25.06 -10.04
N THR A 73 -15.52 24.46 -10.66
CA THR A 73 -16.83 25.11 -10.92
C THR A 73 -17.98 24.50 -10.14
N GLY A 74 -17.70 23.48 -9.31
CA GLY A 74 -18.69 22.82 -8.46
C GLY A 74 -18.91 23.51 -7.12
N SER A 75 -19.59 22.82 -6.21
CA SER A 75 -19.96 23.38 -4.90
C SER A 75 -18.72 23.75 -4.07
N THR A 76 -18.76 24.89 -3.39
CA THR A 76 -17.71 25.34 -2.46
C THR A 76 -18.10 25.20 -0.98
N SER A 77 -19.35 24.80 -0.73
CA SER A 77 -19.90 24.60 0.61
C SER A 77 -19.95 23.11 0.91
N CYS A 78 -19.45 22.71 2.06
CA CYS A 78 -19.45 21.32 2.50
C CYS A 78 -20.74 20.95 3.21
N ALA A 79 -21.08 19.65 3.21
CA ALA A 79 -22.18 19.11 4.00
C ALA A 79 -22.00 19.47 5.49
N SER A 80 -23.12 19.62 6.21
CA SER A 80 -23.11 20.00 7.63
C SER A 80 -22.15 19.11 8.44
N GLY A 81 -21.29 19.73 9.26
CA GLY A 81 -20.25 19.04 10.04
C GLY A 81 -18.92 18.87 9.32
N ALA A 82 -18.76 19.39 8.10
CA ALA A 82 -17.49 19.46 7.38
C ALA A 82 -17.17 20.89 6.92
N TYR A 83 -15.89 21.17 6.68
CA TYR A 83 -15.43 22.44 6.11
C TYR A 83 -14.51 22.19 4.91
N CYS A 84 -14.42 23.20 4.04
CA CYS A 84 -13.59 23.10 2.85
C CYS A 84 -12.12 23.38 3.20
N SER A 85 -11.29 22.34 3.23
CA SER A 85 -9.87 22.44 3.51
C SER A 85 -9.07 22.42 2.21
N SER A 86 -8.20 23.41 2.01
CA SER A 86 -7.29 23.46 0.86
C SER A 86 -6.25 22.35 0.97
N GLN A 87 -6.26 21.39 0.05
CA GLN A 87 -5.23 20.34 -0.04
C GLN A 87 -4.08 20.80 -0.94
N ASN A 88 -4.40 21.46 -2.05
CA ASN A 88 -3.46 22.17 -2.91
C ASN A 88 -4.18 23.25 -3.73
N ALA A 89 -3.44 24.03 -4.53
CA ALA A 89 -3.99 25.14 -5.32
C ALA A 89 -5.11 24.75 -6.30
N TRP A 90 -5.25 23.48 -6.69
CA TRP A 90 -6.20 22.97 -7.70
C TRP A 90 -7.29 22.08 -7.10
N TYR A 91 -7.14 21.64 -5.84
CA TYR A 91 -8.07 20.73 -5.19
C TYR A 91 -8.22 21.03 -3.69
N TYR A 92 -9.42 21.43 -3.28
CA TYR A 92 -9.80 21.60 -1.88
C TYR A 92 -10.85 20.53 -1.57
N GLN A 93 -10.83 19.97 -0.36
CA GLN A 93 -11.69 18.85 0.02
C GLN A 93 -12.52 19.17 1.26
N CYS A 94 -13.78 18.74 1.26
CA CYS A 94 -14.60 18.73 2.47
C CYS A 94 -14.06 17.72 3.47
N VAL A 95 -13.61 18.18 4.63
CA VAL A 95 -13.13 17.32 5.70
C VAL A 95 -14.02 17.52 6.94
N PRO A 96 -14.30 16.46 7.73
CA PRO A 96 -15.06 16.59 8.98
C PRO A 96 -14.43 17.62 9.92
N GLY A 97 -15.26 18.45 10.54
CA GLY A 97 -14.84 19.46 11.53
C GLY A 97 -15.31 20.88 11.20
N THR A 98 -14.82 21.83 11.98
CA THR A 98 -15.09 23.27 11.83
C THR A 98 -13.85 23.98 11.31
N ALA A 99 -14.01 24.92 10.36
CA ALA A 99 -12.90 25.68 9.80
C ALA A 99 -12.10 26.42 10.90
N PRO A 100 -10.75 26.44 10.84
CA PRO A 100 -9.93 27.24 11.75
C PRO A 100 -10.22 28.73 11.60
N ALA A 101 -10.28 29.48 12.71
CA ALA A 101 -10.43 30.93 12.68
C ALA A 101 -9.19 31.57 12.02
N VAL A 102 -9.37 32.31 10.93
CA VAL A 102 -8.29 32.95 10.17
C VAL A 102 -7.76 34.17 10.94
N SER A 103 -6.54 34.09 11.48
CA SER A 103 -5.78 35.25 11.96
C SER A 103 -5.04 35.90 10.79
N SER A 104 -5.46 37.11 10.40
CA SER A 104 -4.78 37.90 9.37
C SER A 104 -3.49 38.51 9.91
N THR A 105 -2.32 38.08 9.43
CA THR A 105 -1.07 38.83 9.60
C THR A 105 -0.57 39.38 8.27
N LYS A 106 -0.51 40.71 8.26
CA LYS A 106 -0.17 41.62 7.17
C LYS A 106 1.32 41.50 6.80
N ALA A 107 1.59 41.41 5.51
CA ALA A 107 2.93 41.38 4.91
C ALA A 107 3.77 42.60 5.31
N THR A 108 5.05 42.37 5.63
CA THR A 108 6.05 43.45 5.71
C THR A 108 7.31 43.03 4.95
N SER A 109 7.77 43.96 4.11
CA SER A 109 8.85 43.88 3.13
C SER A 109 10.25 43.75 3.74
N VAL A 110 11.10 42.99 3.03
CA VAL A 110 12.55 42.84 3.20
C VAL A 110 13.30 44.14 2.86
N PRO A 111 14.45 44.41 3.51
CA PRO A 111 15.57 45.08 2.85
C PRO A 111 16.82 44.18 2.75
N ALA A 112 17.56 44.39 1.66
CA ALA A 112 18.75 43.68 1.24
C ALA A 112 20.06 44.18 1.90
N SER A 113 21.16 43.49 1.55
CA SER A 113 22.60 43.82 1.78
C SER A 113 23.18 43.22 3.08
N THR A 114 24.40 42.67 3.19
CA THR A 114 25.62 42.71 2.35
C THR A 114 26.52 41.50 2.72
N THR A 115 27.34 41.04 1.78
CA THR A 115 28.43 40.05 1.96
C THR A 115 29.47 40.43 3.01
N ARG A 116 29.94 39.45 3.81
CA ARG A 116 31.30 39.46 4.37
C ARG A 116 31.86 38.05 4.56
N ALA A 117 33.08 37.88 4.07
CA ALA A 117 33.90 36.68 4.19
C ALA A 117 34.28 36.39 5.65
N VAL A 118 34.34 35.11 6.02
CA VAL A 118 34.96 34.63 7.26
C VAL A 118 35.90 33.48 6.94
N THR A 119 37.10 33.64 7.50
CA THR A 119 38.36 32.94 7.30
C THR A 119 38.35 31.48 7.73
N THR A 120 39.01 30.65 6.93
CA THR A 120 39.42 29.26 7.20
C THR A 120 40.50 29.18 8.29
N THR A 121 40.27 28.36 9.32
CA THR A 121 41.32 27.87 10.22
C THR A 121 41.49 26.35 10.04
N THR A 122 42.59 25.99 9.37
CA THR A 122 43.17 24.65 9.28
C THR A 122 43.65 24.19 10.65
N SER A 123 43.24 22.98 11.07
CA SER A 123 43.91 22.23 12.13
C SER A 123 44.32 20.87 11.58
N VAL A 124 45.64 20.68 11.49
CA VAL A 124 46.31 19.44 11.12
C VAL A 124 46.31 18.53 12.35
N ARG A 125 45.81 17.29 12.24
CA ARG A 125 46.10 16.24 13.23
C ARG A 125 46.63 14.98 12.56
N THR A 126 47.69 14.51 13.19
CA THR A 126 48.69 13.53 12.81
C THR A 126 48.19 12.09 12.68
N THR A 127 48.88 11.37 11.80
CA THR A 127 48.80 9.96 11.48
C THR A 127 49.32 9.08 12.61
N SER A 128 48.67 7.93 12.84
CA SER A 128 49.34 6.74 13.38
C SER A 128 48.70 5.49 12.75
N SER A 129 49.54 4.65 12.16
CA SER A 129 49.15 3.43 11.46
C SER A 129 49.37 2.23 12.37
N SER A 130 48.42 1.29 12.40
CA SER A 130 48.72 -0.11 12.69
C SER A 130 47.89 -0.99 11.77
N ARG A 131 48.59 -1.80 10.97
CA ARG A 131 48.05 -2.64 9.90
C ARG A 131 47.95 -4.08 10.42
N ALA A 132 46.76 -4.64 10.38
CA ALA A 132 46.54 -6.10 10.44
C ALA A 132 46.28 -6.65 9.02
N PRO A 133 46.61 -7.92 8.71
CA PRO A 133 46.55 -8.44 7.35
C PRO A 133 45.12 -8.78 6.93
N ALA A 134 44.71 -8.30 5.74
CA ALA A 134 43.43 -8.57 5.12
C ALA A 134 43.43 -9.94 4.43
N THR A 135 42.41 -10.76 4.70
CA THR A 135 42.01 -11.88 3.85
C THR A 135 41.22 -11.33 2.66
N THR A 136 41.76 -11.54 1.45
CA THR A 136 41.18 -11.06 0.20
C THR A 136 39.97 -11.92 -0.18
N ALA A 137 38.77 -11.52 0.22
CA ALA A 137 37.56 -11.95 -0.47
C ALA A 137 37.46 -11.17 -1.78
N THR A 138 37.40 -11.89 -2.90
CA THR A 138 37.23 -11.32 -4.24
C THR A 138 35.87 -10.66 -4.33
N SER A 139 35.79 -9.35 -4.06
CA SER A 139 34.57 -8.57 -4.25
C SER A 139 34.34 -8.37 -5.75
N VAL A 140 33.20 -8.85 -6.24
CA VAL A 140 32.69 -8.44 -7.55
C VAL A 140 32.56 -6.91 -7.52
N PRO A 141 33.16 -6.16 -8.45
CA PRO A 141 33.04 -4.70 -8.47
C PRO A 141 31.57 -4.34 -8.62
N SER A 142 31.00 -3.70 -7.59
CA SER A 142 29.67 -3.11 -7.72
C SER A 142 29.76 -2.01 -8.79
N PRO A 143 28.82 -1.92 -9.75
CA PRO A 143 28.86 -0.90 -10.79
C PRO A 143 29.05 0.48 -10.18
N SER A 144 30.03 1.24 -10.66
CA SER A 144 30.22 2.64 -10.28
C SER A 144 29.04 3.44 -10.83
N GLY A 145 28.15 3.93 -9.96
CA GLY A 145 26.99 4.73 -10.37
C GLY A 145 25.80 4.57 -9.42
N PRO A 146 24.71 5.32 -9.64
CA PRO A 146 23.48 5.15 -8.89
C PRO A 146 22.84 3.80 -9.19
N LYS A 147 22.05 3.32 -8.23
CA LYS A 147 21.15 2.18 -8.39
C LYS A 147 19.74 2.65 -8.69
N TYR A 148 19.00 1.84 -9.43
CA TYR A 148 17.63 2.13 -9.81
C TYR A 148 16.70 1.13 -9.11
N PHE A 149 15.89 1.64 -8.20
CA PHE A 149 14.88 0.86 -7.51
C PHE A 149 13.51 1.22 -8.10
N ILE A 150 12.96 0.31 -8.90
CA ILE A 150 11.67 0.52 -9.57
C ILE A 150 10.63 -0.26 -8.77
N THR A 151 9.65 0.45 -8.20
CA THR A 151 8.67 -0.18 -7.31
C THR A 151 7.26 -0.12 -7.86
N PHE A 152 6.53 -1.20 -7.66
CA PHE A 152 5.12 -1.34 -7.97
C PHE A 152 4.40 -1.79 -6.71
N GLY A 153 3.14 -1.42 -6.59
CA GLY A 153 2.42 -1.75 -5.37
C GLY A 153 1.11 -1.02 -5.22
N ASP A 154 0.55 -1.20 -4.04
CA ASP A 154 -0.67 -0.53 -3.62
C ASP A 154 -0.36 0.64 -2.64
N SER A 155 -1.30 0.95 -1.75
CA SER A 155 -1.16 2.03 -0.77
C SER A 155 -0.04 1.79 0.24
N TYR A 156 0.44 0.55 0.42
CA TYR A 156 1.55 0.26 1.34
C TYR A 156 2.91 0.66 0.77
N SER A 157 2.97 0.94 -0.53
CA SER A 157 4.20 1.34 -1.23
C SER A 157 4.10 2.71 -1.90
N GLN A 158 2.94 3.37 -1.91
CA GLN A 158 2.75 4.62 -2.65
C GLN A 158 3.53 5.77 -1.97
N THR A 159 4.32 6.51 -2.78
CA THR A 159 4.96 7.77 -2.37
C THR A 159 4.45 8.98 -3.15
N GLY A 160 3.52 8.82 -4.11
CA GLY A 160 2.97 9.91 -4.92
C GLY A 160 3.87 10.36 -6.08
N PHE A 161 4.88 9.56 -6.44
CA PHE A 161 5.77 9.87 -7.55
C PHE A 161 5.03 9.97 -8.88
N ASN A 162 5.35 11.02 -9.63
CA ASN A 162 4.86 11.27 -10.98
C ASN A 162 6.05 11.23 -11.95
N ILE A 163 6.00 10.30 -12.89
CA ILE A 163 7.07 10.07 -13.88
C ILE A 163 7.32 11.28 -14.80
N ASN A 164 6.35 12.17 -14.94
CA ASN A 164 6.44 13.37 -15.78
C ASN A 164 6.87 14.62 -15.00
N SER A 165 7.32 14.46 -13.75
CA SER A 165 7.79 15.53 -12.87
C SER A 165 9.29 15.36 -12.58
N THR A 166 9.82 16.08 -11.58
CA THR A 166 11.24 16.08 -11.22
C THR A 166 11.75 14.66 -10.98
N GLU A 167 12.80 14.29 -11.70
CA GLU A 167 13.45 12.99 -11.59
C GLU A 167 14.17 12.81 -10.25
N PRO A 168 14.32 11.55 -9.77
CA PRO A 168 15.18 11.21 -8.65
C PRO A 168 16.59 11.78 -8.79
N ASN A 169 17.08 12.37 -7.71
CA ASN A 169 18.40 13.00 -7.67
C ASN A 169 19.02 12.84 -6.27
N PRO A 170 20.31 13.17 -6.06
CA PRO A 170 20.96 12.97 -4.77
C PRO A 170 20.33 13.72 -3.60
N GLN A 171 19.63 14.82 -3.84
CA GLN A 171 18.96 15.63 -2.81
C GLN A 171 17.57 15.07 -2.47
N ASN A 172 16.85 14.57 -3.47
CA ASN A 172 15.59 13.86 -3.29
C ASN A 172 15.63 12.53 -4.06
N PRO A 173 15.95 11.40 -3.41
CA PRO A 173 16.02 10.10 -4.07
C PRO A 173 14.65 9.57 -4.52
N LEU A 174 13.53 10.19 -4.12
CA LEU A 174 12.21 9.94 -4.72
C LEU A 174 11.96 10.80 -5.97
N GLY A 175 12.71 11.88 -6.16
CA GLY A 175 12.51 12.87 -7.22
C GLY A 175 11.35 13.80 -6.95
N ASN A 176 10.15 13.23 -6.84
CA ASN A 176 8.94 13.95 -6.48
C ASN A 176 7.91 13.03 -5.78
N PRO A 177 7.07 13.58 -4.89
CA PRO A 177 7.26 14.86 -4.20
C PRO A 177 8.46 14.79 -3.23
N ASP A 178 8.68 15.83 -2.42
CA ASP A 178 9.74 15.79 -1.40
C ASP A 178 9.52 14.64 -0.40
N LEU A 179 10.62 14.09 0.11
CA LEU A 179 10.58 13.10 1.19
C LEU A 179 9.74 13.62 2.37
N PRO A 180 8.83 12.80 2.95
CA PRO A 180 8.72 11.35 2.78
C PRO A 180 7.88 10.86 1.59
N GLY A 181 7.33 11.75 0.78
CA GLY A 181 6.32 11.40 -0.21
C GLY A 181 4.89 11.57 0.31
N TRP A 182 3.92 11.23 -0.54
CA TRP A 182 2.50 11.10 -0.17
C TRP A 182 2.19 9.63 0.14
N THR A 183 2.46 9.26 1.39
CA THR A 183 2.35 7.88 1.89
C THR A 183 1.08 7.69 2.73
N ALA A 184 0.62 6.44 2.81
CA ALA A 184 -0.41 6.02 3.77
C ALA A 184 0.19 5.52 5.10
N SER A 185 1.34 6.05 5.52
CA SER A 185 2.03 5.65 6.75
C SER A 185 2.21 6.78 7.77
N GLY A 186 1.89 8.03 7.41
CA GLY A 186 2.18 9.22 8.23
C GLY A 186 3.63 9.71 8.16
N GLY A 187 4.50 9.01 7.41
CA GLY A 187 5.92 9.33 7.25
C GLY A 187 6.56 8.51 6.13
N LEU A 188 7.80 8.04 6.32
CA LEU A 188 8.40 7.12 5.35
C LEU A 188 7.62 5.81 5.33
N ASP A 189 7.34 5.30 4.13
CA ASP A 189 6.97 3.91 3.91
C ASP A 189 8.24 3.07 3.68
N TRP A 190 8.08 1.77 3.42
CA TRP A 190 9.24 0.90 3.22
C TRP A 190 10.14 1.36 2.07
N VAL A 191 9.57 1.88 0.97
CA VAL A 191 10.32 2.41 -0.19
C VAL A 191 11.19 3.59 0.23
N GLY A 192 10.61 4.54 0.97
CA GLY A 192 11.33 5.67 1.54
C GLY A 192 12.50 5.23 2.42
N PHE A 193 12.29 4.24 3.29
CA PHE A 193 13.37 3.66 4.09
C PHE A 193 14.46 2.99 3.26
N MET A 194 14.09 2.26 2.19
CA MET A 194 15.05 1.57 1.32
C MET A 194 16.02 2.54 0.66
N VAL A 195 15.58 3.73 0.27
CA VAL A 195 16.42 4.70 -0.48
C VAL A 195 17.08 5.77 0.40
N THR A 196 16.79 5.78 1.71
CA THR A 196 17.35 6.79 2.64
C THR A 196 18.14 6.21 3.80
N GLN A 197 17.72 5.07 4.37
CA GLN A 197 18.31 4.51 5.59
C GLN A 197 18.98 3.15 5.37
N PHE A 198 18.41 2.33 4.48
CA PHE A 198 18.91 0.98 4.22
C PHE A 198 19.69 0.87 2.91
N ASN A 199 19.88 1.95 2.15
CA ASN A 199 20.64 1.93 0.90
C ASN A 199 22.13 1.81 1.16
N ALA A 200 22.78 0.83 0.52
CA ALA A 200 24.23 0.66 0.61
C ALA A 200 25.01 1.71 -0.22
N SER A 201 24.36 2.26 -1.24
CA SER A 201 24.89 3.32 -2.12
C SER A 201 23.74 4.21 -2.59
N LEU A 202 24.05 5.30 -3.29
CA LEU A 202 23.03 6.15 -3.89
C LEU A 202 22.04 5.31 -4.72
N THR A 203 20.77 5.40 -4.36
CA THR A 203 19.68 4.63 -4.98
C THR A 203 18.54 5.58 -5.29
N TYR A 204 18.10 5.57 -6.53
CA TYR A 204 16.98 6.36 -7.04
C TYR A 204 15.73 5.51 -7.10
N SER A 205 14.66 6.02 -6.50
CA SER A 205 13.34 5.38 -6.49
C SER A 205 12.52 5.87 -7.67
N TYR A 206 12.12 4.95 -8.54
CA TYR A 206 11.07 5.18 -9.54
C TYR A 206 9.84 4.39 -9.11
N ASN A 207 9.01 5.03 -8.28
CA ASN A 207 7.90 4.37 -7.61
C ASN A 207 6.58 4.56 -8.33
N LEU A 208 6.12 3.51 -9.00
CA LEU A 208 4.87 3.50 -9.75
C LEU A 208 3.70 2.93 -8.96
N ALA A 209 3.87 2.65 -7.66
CA ALA A 209 2.80 2.16 -6.79
C ALA A 209 1.63 3.16 -6.68
N TYR A 210 0.41 2.64 -6.63
CA TYR A 210 -0.82 3.44 -6.58
C TYR A 210 -1.79 2.95 -5.51
N GLY A 211 -2.29 3.85 -4.69
CA GLY A 211 -3.15 3.56 -3.55
C GLY A 211 -4.46 2.87 -3.94
N GLY A 212 -4.71 1.70 -3.34
CA GLY A 212 -5.89 0.88 -3.61
C GLY A 212 -5.78 -0.02 -4.83
N ALA A 213 -4.61 -0.09 -5.48
CA ALA A 213 -4.39 -0.94 -6.64
C ALA A 213 -4.71 -2.40 -6.34
N THR A 214 -5.48 -3.02 -7.24
CA THR A 214 -5.55 -4.47 -7.43
C THR A 214 -4.63 -4.86 -8.58
N THR A 215 -4.37 -6.15 -8.75
CA THR A 215 -3.49 -6.63 -9.81
C THR A 215 -4.09 -6.40 -11.20
N ASP A 216 -5.36 -6.77 -11.38
CA ASP A 216 -6.12 -6.60 -12.63
C ASP A 216 -7.54 -6.10 -12.28
N ALA A 217 -7.83 -4.85 -12.63
CA ALA A 217 -9.11 -4.20 -12.33
C ALA A 217 -10.33 -4.89 -12.99
N SER A 218 -10.11 -5.70 -14.03
CA SER A 218 -11.18 -6.49 -14.67
C SER A 218 -11.51 -7.77 -13.94
N LEU A 219 -10.57 -8.32 -13.15
CA LEU A 219 -10.79 -9.50 -12.31
C LEU A 219 -11.31 -9.10 -10.93
N ILE A 220 -10.67 -8.09 -10.33
CA ILE A 220 -11.03 -7.55 -9.02
C ILE A 220 -11.02 -6.03 -9.13
N ALA A 221 -12.20 -5.42 -9.08
CA ALA A 221 -12.33 -3.98 -9.15
C ALA A 221 -11.68 -3.32 -7.91
N PRO A 222 -10.88 -2.25 -8.09
CA PRO A 222 -10.45 -1.40 -6.99
C PRO A 222 -11.64 -0.58 -6.45
N TYR A 223 -11.43 0.14 -5.34
CA TYR A 223 -12.50 0.92 -4.69
C TYR A 223 -13.03 2.08 -5.55
N ALA A 224 -12.27 2.52 -6.57
CA ALA A 224 -12.69 3.52 -7.54
C ALA A 224 -12.08 3.24 -8.91
N THR A 225 -12.81 3.54 -10.00
CA THR A 225 -12.38 3.28 -11.38
C THR A 225 -11.18 4.10 -11.85
N THR A 226 -10.78 5.11 -11.08
CA THR A 226 -9.60 5.95 -11.34
C THR A 226 -8.31 5.36 -10.76
N VAL A 227 -8.40 4.31 -9.95
CA VAL A 227 -7.25 3.64 -9.35
C VAL A 227 -6.49 2.87 -10.42
N LEU A 228 -5.18 3.09 -10.50
CA LEU A 228 -4.31 2.38 -11.43
C LEU A 228 -3.97 0.99 -10.87
N SER A 229 -4.37 -0.06 -11.59
CA SER A 229 -4.03 -1.45 -11.26
C SER A 229 -2.54 -1.73 -11.51
N PHE A 230 -2.03 -2.88 -11.04
CA PHE A 230 -0.65 -3.28 -11.34
C PHE A 230 -0.37 -3.32 -12.86
N ILE A 231 -1.36 -3.75 -13.65
CA ILE A 231 -1.28 -3.71 -15.12
C ILE A 231 -1.09 -2.28 -15.63
N ASP A 232 -1.83 -1.31 -15.09
CA ASP A 232 -1.72 0.10 -15.50
C ASP A 232 -0.35 0.69 -15.12
N GLN A 233 0.15 0.34 -13.93
CA GLN A 233 1.49 0.74 -13.45
C GLN A 233 2.60 0.17 -14.35
N VAL A 234 2.50 -1.10 -14.76
CA VAL A 234 3.46 -1.73 -15.69
C VAL A 234 3.32 -1.16 -17.11
N ALA A 235 2.12 -0.76 -17.52
CA ALA A 235 1.93 -0.03 -18.76
C ALA A 235 2.61 1.36 -18.72
N GLU A 236 2.59 2.04 -17.57
CA GLU A 236 3.34 3.29 -17.37
C GLU A 236 4.87 3.06 -17.42
N PHE A 237 5.38 2.03 -16.74
CA PHE A 237 6.77 1.59 -16.90
C PHE A 237 7.13 1.35 -18.36
N SER A 238 6.28 0.64 -19.10
CA SER A 238 6.51 0.27 -20.49
C SER A 238 6.63 1.49 -21.41
N ARG A 239 5.86 2.56 -21.12
CA ARG A 239 5.89 3.81 -21.89
C ARG A 239 7.04 4.73 -21.52
N SER A 240 7.63 4.59 -20.32
CA SER A 240 8.57 5.58 -19.77
C SER A 240 9.97 5.02 -19.51
N LEU A 241 10.06 3.92 -18.76
CA LEU A 241 11.31 3.38 -18.23
C LEU A 241 11.84 2.20 -19.04
N ALA A 242 10.99 1.43 -19.74
CA ALA A 242 11.41 0.23 -20.48
C ALA A 242 12.50 0.52 -21.53
N SER A 243 12.46 1.70 -22.15
CA SER A 243 13.44 2.17 -23.13
C SER A 243 14.79 2.57 -22.54
N LYS A 244 14.93 2.58 -21.20
CA LYS A 244 16.15 3.00 -20.47
C LYS A 244 16.59 4.42 -20.89
N PRO A 245 15.72 5.42 -20.68
CA PRO A 245 16.00 6.77 -21.15
C PRO A 245 17.28 7.31 -20.49
N SER A 246 17.90 8.32 -21.11
CA SER A 246 19.20 8.86 -20.63
C SER A 246 19.16 9.41 -19.21
N TRP A 247 17.99 9.77 -18.70
CA TRP A 247 17.76 10.21 -17.32
C TRP A 247 17.54 9.05 -16.33
N ALA A 248 17.15 7.86 -16.81
CA ALA A 248 17.11 6.62 -16.05
C ALA A 248 17.84 5.49 -16.79
N PRO A 249 19.18 5.57 -16.94
CA PRO A 249 20.00 4.60 -17.67
C PRO A 249 20.22 3.30 -16.85
N TRP A 250 19.13 2.66 -16.49
CA TRP A 250 19.12 1.43 -15.71
C TRP A 250 19.48 0.22 -16.59
N THR A 251 20.10 -0.79 -15.99
CA THR A 251 20.59 -2.02 -16.62
C THR A 251 20.22 -3.22 -15.76
N ALA A 252 20.39 -4.44 -16.28
CA ALA A 252 20.21 -5.66 -15.49
C ALA A 252 21.07 -5.67 -14.21
N ASP A 253 22.22 -5.00 -14.19
CA ASP A 253 23.17 -4.99 -13.07
C ASP A 253 22.79 -3.99 -11.99
N ASN A 254 22.38 -2.78 -12.36
CA ASN A 254 22.08 -1.69 -11.43
C ASN A 254 20.58 -1.45 -11.19
N THR A 255 19.71 -2.39 -11.57
CA THR A 255 18.24 -2.33 -11.34
C THR A 255 17.75 -3.43 -10.42
N LEU A 256 16.86 -3.05 -9.51
CA LEU A 256 16.06 -3.94 -8.68
C LEU A 256 14.60 -3.51 -8.82
N VAL A 257 13.73 -4.49 -9.09
CA VAL A 257 12.29 -4.28 -9.04
C VAL A 257 11.75 -4.76 -7.69
N GLY A 258 10.98 -3.91 -7.02
CA GLY A 258 10.21 -4.28 -5.83
C GLY A 258 8.72 -4.31 -6.13
N VAL A 259 8.02 -5.35 -5.69
CA VAL A 259 6.55 -5.44 -5.86
C VAL A 259 5.89 -5.83 -4.55
N TRP A 260 5.04 -4.94 -4.02
CA TRP A 260 4.16 -5.26 -2.89
C TRP A 260 2.71 -4.95 -3.26
N MET A 261 2.05 -5.99 -3.76
CA MET A 261 0.64 -6.00 -4.16
C MET A 261 -0.08 -7.11 -3.42
N GLY A 262 -1.41 -7.06 -3.44
CA GLY A 262 -2.27 -8.18 -3.05
C GLY A 262 -3.17 -7.86 -1.88
N VAL A 263 -2.88 -6.81 -1.10
CA VAL A 263 -3.72 -6.41 0.04
C VAL A 263 -5.15 -6.09 -0.42
N ASN A 264 -5.30 -5.36 -1.54
CA ASN A 264 -6.62 -5.09 -2.11
C ASN A 264 -7.18 -6.28 -2.91
N ASP A 265 -6.34 -7.10 -3.55
CA ASP A 265 -6.81 -8.30 -4.25
C ASP A 265 -7.47 -9.27 -3.27
N VAL A 266 -6.80 -9.61 -2.17
CA VAL A 266 -7.39 -10.48 -1.13
C VAL A 266 -8.50 -9.76 -0.37
N GLY A 267 -8.29 -8.48 -0.05
CA GLY A 267 -9.23 -7.66 0.70
C GLY A 267 -10.58 -7.50 0.01
N ASN A 268 -10.62 -7.49 -1.33
CA ASN A 268 -11.85 -7.34 -2.11
C ASN A 268 -12.46 -8.67 -2.56
N ALA A 269 -11.80 -9.81 -2.29
CA ALA A 269 -12.22 -11.12 -2.81
C ALA A 269 -12.38 -12.22 -1.76
N PHE A 270 -11.94 -12.03 -0.51
CA PHE A 270 -11.82 -13.15 0.44
C PHE A 270 -13.15 -13.87 0.77
N TRP A 271 -14.28 -13.16 0.67
CA TRP A 271 -15.63 -13.67 0.92
C TRP A 271 -16.30 -14.28 -0.31
N LEU A 272 -15.70 -14.18 -1.49
CA LEU A 272 -16.30 -14.66 -2.73
C LEU A 272 -16.26 -16.19 -2.81
N SER A 273 -17.35 -16.81 -3.27
CA SER A 273 -17.44 -18.27 -3.40
C SER A 273 -16.46 -18.85 -4.43
N ASN A 274 -16.08 -18.06 -5.44
CA ASN A 274 -15.09 -18.42 -6.47
C ASN A 274 -13.67 -17.90 -6.16
N ARG A 275 -13.39 -17.43 -4.93
CA ARG A 275 -12.09 -16.84 -4.52
C ARG A 275 -10.92 -17.69 -4.97
N GLU A 276 -10.97 -19.01 -4.79
CA GLU A 276 -9.82 -19.87 -5.04
C GLU A 276 -9.38 -19.81 -6.51
N THR A 277 -10.32 -19.93 -7.44
CA THR A 277 -10.04 -19.81 -8.88
C THR A 277 -9.68 -18.37 -9.27
N LEU A 278 -10.35 -17.38 -8.66
CA LEU A 278 -10.09 -15.97 -8.93
C LEU A 278 -8.64 -15.57 -8.58
N LEU A 279 -8.15 -15.97 -7.40
CA LEU A 279 -6.77 -15.66 -7.00
C LEU A 279 -5.72 -16.34 -7.87
N VAL A 280 -6.01 -17.52 -8.44
CA VAL A 280 -5.14 -18.15 -9.46
C VAL A 280 -5.05 -17.29 -10.71
N GLN A 281 -6.17 -16.75 -11.20
CA GLN A 281 -6.18 -15.84 -12.35
C GLN A 281 -5.41 -14.55 -12.07
N VAL A 282 -5.65 -13.96 -10.89
CA VAL A 282 -4.96 -12.75 -10.41
C VAL A 282 -3.44 -12.95 -10.42
N LEU A 283 -2.92 -14.03 -9.82
CA LEU A 283 -1.48 -14.28 -9.84
C LEU A 283 -0.94 -14.64 -11.22
N GLY A 284 -1.77 -15.21 -12.11
CA GLY A 284 -1.42 -15.30 -13.53
C GLY A 284 -1.13 -13.92 -14.14
N ARG A 285 -2.04 -12.96 -13.93
CA ARG A 285 -1.87 -11.57 -14.42
C ARG A 285 -0.69 -10.85 -13.77
N TYR A 286 -0.45 -11.10 -12.48
CA TYR A 286 0.72 -10.59 -11.76
C TYR A 286 2.03 -11.02 -12.44
N PHE A 287 2.16 -12.31 -12.77
CA PHE A 287 3.38 -12.83 -13.39
C PHE A 287 3.48 -12.52 -14.88
N ASP A 288 2.36 -12.31 -15.58
CA ASP A 288 2.37 -11.68 -16.91
C ASP A 288 3.04 -10.29 -16.85
N GLN A 289 2.76 -9.51 -15.79
CA GLN A 289 3.42 -8.21 -15.62
C GLN A 289 4.92 -8.34 -15.34
N LEU A 290 5.34 -9.30 -14.52
CA LEU A 290 6.76 -9.54 -14.30
C LEU A 290 7.48 -9.99 -15.58
N GLN A 291 6.79 -10.71 -16.48
CA GLN A 291 7.32 -11.07 -17.79
C GLN A 291 7.60 -9.82 -18.64
N ILE A 292 6.71 -8.83 -18.65
CA ILE A 292 6.94 -7.56 -19.36
C ILE A 292 8.20 -6.86 -18.83
N LEU A 293 8.37 -6.81 -17.51
CA LEU A 293 9.57 -6.23 -16.89
C LEU A 293 10.84 -7.01 -17.26
N TYR A 294 10.77 -8.34 -17.26
CA TYR A 294 11.87 -9.22 -17.66
C TYR A 294 12.26 -9.02 -19.13
N ASP A 295 11.27 -8.94 -20.02
CA ASP A 295 11.49 -8.73 -21.46
C ASP A 295 12.12 -7.36 -21.72
N ALA A 296 11.79 -6.36 -20.90
CA ALA A 296 12.46 -5.05 -20.91
C ALA A 296 13.91 -5.10 -20.39
N GLY A 297 14.35 -6.17 -19.72
CA GLY A 297 15.72 -6.38 -19.26
C GLY A 297 15.90 -6.42 -17.74
N VAL A 298 14.82 -6.37 -16.96
CA VAL A 298 14.92 -6.53 -15.49
C VAL A 298 15.35 -7.96 -15.15
N ARG A 299 16.28 -8.10 -14.20
CA ARG A 299 16.80 -9.41 -13.76
C ARG A 299 16.75 -9.63 -12.25
N LYS A 300 16.43 -8.61 -11.46
CA LYS A 300 16.39 -8.70 -9.99
C LYS A 300 15.01 -8.28 -9.49
N PHE A 301 14.35 -9.18 -8.75
CA PHE A 301 12.98 -8.98 -8.25
C PHE A 301 12.89 -9.25 -6.76
N VAL A 302 12.33 -8.35 -5.98
CA VAL A 302 11.92 -8.60 -4.59
C VAL A 302 10.40 -8.48 -4.49
N LEU A 303 9.75 -9.59 -4.16
CA LEU A 303 8.29 -9.69 -4.06
C LEU A 303 7.92 -9.78 -2.58
N LEU A 304 7.01 -8.92 -2.11
CA LEU A 304 6.58 -8.91 -0.72
C LEU A 304 5.22 -9.62 -0.59
N GLY A 305 5.12 -10.55 0.35
CA GLY A 305 3.86 -11.22 0.67
C GLY A 305 2.87 -10.29 1.36
N VAL A 306 1.59 -10.61 1.25
CA VAL A 306 0.53 -9.94 2.02
C VAL A 306 0.69 -10.36 3.49
N PRO A 307 0.73 -9.42 4.45
CA PRO A 307 1.00 -9.75 5.85
C PRO A 307 -0.09 -10.66 6.42
N GLN A 308 0.33 -11.79 7.00
CA GLN A 308 -0.54 -12.76 7.65
C GLN A 308 -0.27 -12.74 9.15
N THR A 309 -0.75 -11.74 9.88
CA THR A 309 -0.47 -11.67 11.31
C THR A 309 -1.08 -12.84 12.06
N THR A 310 -0.31 -13.43 12.98
CA THR A 310 -0.72 -14.60 13.74
C THR A 310 -1.18 -14.19 15.13
N TYR A 311 -2.20 -14.88 15.67
CA TYR A 311 -2.53 -14.79 17.08
C TYR A 311 -2.66 -16.18 17.67
N GLN A 312 -2.06 -16.36 18.84
CA GLN A 312 -2.16 -17.57 19.63
C GLN A 312 -2.94 -17.19 20.89
N THR A 313 -4.17 -17.68 21.00
CA THR A 313 -4.87 -17.77 22.29
C THR A 313 -4.70 -19.16 22.87
N ASP A 314 -4.77 -19.24 24.20
CA ASP A 314 -4.59 -20.46 24.99
C ASP A 314 -5.19 -21.72 24.34
N ASN A 315 -4.28 -22.60 23.88
CA ASN A 315 -4.52 -23.94 23.33
C ASN A 315 -5.24 -24.07 21.98
N LEU A 316 -5.27 -23.04 21.13
CA LEU A 316 -5.64 -23.19 19.72
C LEU A 316 -4.77 -22.32 18.82
N ILE A 317 -3.94 -22.94 17.96
CA ILE A 317 -3.29 -22.24 16.85
C ILE A 317 -4.37 -21.96 15.81
N CYS A 318 -5.08 -20.84 15.98
CA CYS A 318 -5.89 -20.28 14.93
C CYS A 318 -4.98 -19.37 14.09
N THR A 319 -4.56 -19.83 12.91
CA THR A 319 -4.01 -18.95 11.87
C THR A 319 -5.14 -18.07 11.33
N ALA A 320 -5.52 -17.06 12.11
CA ALA A 320 -6.39 -15.98 11.70
C ALA A 320 -5.88 -14.76 12.47
N THR A 321 -5.40 -13.72 11.80
CA THR A 321 -6.21 -12.51 11.62
C THR A 321 -5.27 -11.48 11.02
N GLN A 322 -5.64 -10.76 9.96
CA GLN A 322 -5.01 -9.45 9.73
C GLN A 322 -5.38 -8.55 10.92
N LYS A 323 -4.40 -8.18 11.74
CA LYS A 323 -4.60 -7.36 12.94
C LYS A 323 -4.77 -5.87 12.61
N THR A 324 -5.14 -5.54 11.37
CA THR A 324 -5.58 -4.18 11.07
C THR A 324 -6.83 -3.91 11.93
N PRO A 325 -6.95 -2.73 12.56
CA PRO A 325 -8.12 -2.41 13.39
C PRO A 325 -9.46 -2.64 12.67
N LEU A 326 -9.52 -2.35 11.37
CA LEU A 326 -10.68 -2.59 10.51
C LEU A 326 -11.05 -4.08 10.44
N MET A 327 -10.07 -4.95 10.19
CA MET A 327 -10.34 -6.39 10.05
C MET A 327 -10.67 -7.04 11.39
N LEU A 328 -10.08 -6.57 12.49
CA LEU A 328 -10.49 -6.97 13.84
C LEU A 328 -11.97 -6.66 14.12
N ALA A 329 -12.46 -5.48 13.69
CA ALA A 329 -13.85 -5.10 13.86
C ALA A 329 -14.85 -5.97 13.06
N ASN A 330 -14.41 -6.60 11.97
CA ASN A 330 -15.25 -7.48 11.14
C ASN A 330 -15.50 -8.88 11.77
N GLY A 331 -14.83 -9.20 12.88
CA GLY A 331 -15.07 -10.43 13.64
C GLY A 331 -14.28 -11.66 13.16
N ALA A 332 -14.28 -12.70 14.00
CA ALA A 332 -13.38 -13.86 13.86
C ALA A 332 -13.62 -14.67 12.57
N ASP A 333 -14.88 -14.89 12.17
CA ASP A 333 -15.20 -15.68 10.98
C ASP A 333 -14.76 -14.99 9.68
N SER A 334 -14.96 -13.67 9.59
CA SER A 334 -14.45 -12.86 8.48
C SER A 334 -12.93 -12.93 8.42
N ASN A 335 -12.26 -12.81 9.57
CA ASN A 335 -10.81 -12.88 9.67
C ASN A 335 -10.23 -14.24 9.30
N ALA A 336 -10.93 -15.33 9.61
CA ALA A 336 -10.52 -16.67 9.19
C ALA A 336 -10.58 -16.83 7.66
N GLN A 337 -11.62 -16.30 7.00
CA GLN A 337 -11.72 -16.32 5.54
C GLN A 337 -10.62 -15.48 4.88
N LEU A 338 -10.37 -14.28 5.41
CA LEU A 338 -9.29 -13.41 4.94
C LEU A 338 -7.92 -14.07 5.11
N ALA A 339 -7.66 -14.71 6.26
CA ALA A 339 -6.40 -15.42 6.49
C ALA A 339 -6.18 -16.58 5.52
N ALA A 340 -7.24 -17.34 5.19
CA ALA A 340 -7.18 -18.37 4.17
C ALA A 340 -6.88 -17.78 2.77
N ALA A 341 -7.49 -16.65 2.43
CA ALA A 341 -7.24 -15.94 1.17
C ALA A 341 -5.78 -15.46 1.06
N ILE A 342 -5.26 -14.85 2.13
CA ILE A 342 -3.87 -14.36 2.21
C ILE A 342 -2.90 -15.53 2.06
N LYS A 343 -3.13 -16.63 2.79
CA LYS A 343 -2.28 -17.81 2.69
C LYS A 343 -2.24 -18.32 1.25
N GLN A 344 -3.41 -18.45 0.61
CA GLN A 344 -3.50 -18.88 -0.77
C GLN A 344 -2.74 -17.92 -1.71
N TYR A 345 -2.90 -16.61 -1.54
CA TYR A 345 -2.22 -15.60 -2.34
C TYR A 345 -0.68 -15.69 -2.21
N ASN A 346 -0.16 -15.81 -0.98
CA ASN A 346 1.27 -15.93 -0.72
C ASN A 346 1.86 -17.27 -1.23
N ASP A 347 1.13 -18.38 -1.08
CA ASP A 347 1.50 -19.67 -1.68
C ASP A 347 1.58 -19.57 -3.23
N LEU A 348 0.63 -18.83 -3.83
CA LEU A 348 0.60 -18.58 -5.27
C LEU A 348 1.75 -17.68 -5.74
N ILE A 349 2.18 -16.67 -4.97
CA ILE A 349 3.40 -15.90 -5.28
C ILE A 349 4.60 -16.84 -5.41
N THR A 350 4.79 -17.71 -4.41
CA THR A 350 5.96 -18.59 -4.34
C THR A 350 5.98 -19.59 -5.48
N SER A 351 4.85 -20.26 -5.73
CA SER A 351 4.73 -21.26 -6.80
C SER A 351 4.84 -20.64 -8.21
N ASN A 352 4.22 -19.49 -8.46
CA ASN A 352 4.35 -18.81 -9.75
C ASN A 352 5.75 -18.23 -9.96
N LEU A 353 6.44 -17.77 -8.90
CA LEU A 353 7.84 -17.35 -9.01
C LEU A 353 8.75 -18.52 -9.41
N ALA A 354 8.53 -19.71 -8.85
CA ALA A 354 9.27 -20.90 -9.27
C ALA A 354 9.05 -21.21 -10.77
N ALA A 355 7.80 -21.13 -11.24
CA ALA A 355 7.48 -21.32 -12.65
C ALA A 355 8.09 -20.23 -13.56
N PHE A 356 8.07 -18.97 -13.10
CA PHE A 356 8.67 -17.85 -13.80
C PHE A 356 10.18 -18.01 -13.95
N LYS A 357 10.89 -18.43 -12.89
CA LYS A 357 12.32 -18.72 -12.93
C LYS A 357 12.69 -19.93 -13.79
N ALA A 358 11.81 -20.93 -13.86
CA ALA A 358 12.01 -22.09 -14.74
C ALA A 358 11.93 -21.69 -16.24
N LYS A 359 11.12 -20.68 -16.57
CA LYS A 359 10.94 -20.18 -17.95
C LYS A 359 11.98 -19.14 -18.36
N ASN A 360 12.61 -18.46 -17.41
CA ASN A 360 13.43 -17.28 -17.65
C ASN A 360 14.82 -17.41 -17.00
N SER A 361 15.88 -17.24 -17.78
CA SER A 361 17.26 -17.33 -17.30
C SER A 361 17.77 -16.02 -16.68
N GLY A 362 18.74 -16.12 -15.77
CA GLY A 362 19.47 -14.97 -15.23
C GLY A 362 18.71 -14.18 -14.16
N ILE A 363 17.68 -14.77 -13.54
CA ILE A 363 16.89 -14.11 -12.50
C ILE A 363 17.54 -14.30 -11.12
N THR A 364 17.73 -13.19 -10.42
CA THR A 364 17.85 -13.17 -8.96
C THR A 364 16.52 -12.71 -8.38
N SER A 365 16.00 -13.43 -7.38
CA SER A 365 14.69 -13.12 -6.81
C SER A 365 14.61 -13.42 -5.33
N TRP A 366 13.82 -12.63 -4.61
CA TRP A 366 13.50 -12.84 -3.19
C TRP A 366 12.00 -12.74 -2.99
N VAL A 367 11.44 -13.62 -2.15
CA VAL A 367 10.10 -13.45 -1.58
C VAL A 367 10.30 -13.08 -0.12
N VAL A 368 9.78 -11.93 0.28
CA VAL A 368 9.87 -11.42 1.65
C VAL A 368 8.54 -11.69 2.33
N ASP A 369 8.56 -12.55 3.34
CA ASP A 369 7.44 -12.68 4.28
C ASP A 369 7.40 -11.44 5.16
N THR A 370 6.30 -10.68 5.05
CA THR A 370 6.09 -9.45 5.80
C THR A 370 5.51 -9.71 7.18
N THR A 371 5.02 -10.93 7.44
CA THR A 371 4.39 -11.32 8.71
C THR A 371 5.28 -11.07 9.92
N PRO A 372 6.56 -11.49 9.96
CA PRO A 372 7.39 -11.28 11.14
C PRO A 372 7.62 -9.80 11.46
N ALA A 373 7.67 -8.94 10.44
CA ALA A 373 7.81 -7.50 10.63
C ALA A 373 6.57 -6.90 11.33
N PHE A 374 5.37 -7.29 10.89
CA PHE A 374 4.12 -6.87 11.53
C PHE A 374 3.99 -7.43 12.95
N ASP A 375 4.17 -8.75 13.12
CA ASP A 375 4.01 -9.42 14.41
C ASP A 375 4.99 -8.89 15.46
N LYS A 376 6.21 -8.50 15.07
CA LYS A 376 7.19 -7.91 15.99
C LYS A 376 6.69 -6.61 16.63
N ALA A 377 6.08 -5.71 15.85
CA ALA A 377 5.52 -4.48 16.38
C ALA A 377 4.23 -4.74 17.17
N ILE A 378 3.33 -5.54 16.61
CA ILE A 378 2.00 -5.79 17.18
C ILE A 378 2.08 -6.54 18.51
N ASN A 379 3.02 -7.46 18.67
CA ASN A 379 3.21 -8.20 19.92
C ASN A 379 3.95 -7.38 20.99
N ASN A 380 4.52 -6.21 20.65
CA ASN A 380 5.22 -5.34 21.59
C ASN A 380 5.04 -3.84 21.24
N PRO A 381 3.81 -3.31 21.21
CA PRO A 381 3.51 -1.99 20.67
C PRO A 381 4.26 -0.85 21.38
N THR A 382 4.43 -0.95 22.70
CA THR A 382 5.11 0.07 23.51
C THR A 382 6.59 0.19 23.20
N ALA A 383 7.27 -0.91 22.82
CA ALA A 383 8.66 -0.85 22.35
C ALA A 383 8.80 -0.12 21.01
N TYR A 384 7.71 0.05 20.28
CA TYR A 384 7.63 0.76 19.01
C TYR A 384 6.86 2.08 19.12
N GLY A 385 6.73 2.64 20.34
CA GLY A 385 6.19 3.98 20.55
C GLY A 385 4.66 4.09 20.48
N ALA A 386 3.94 2.96 20.37
CA ALA A 386 2.48 2.94 20.37
C ALA A 386 1.93 2.52 21.76
N PRO A 387 0.80 3.09 22.21
CA PRO A 387 0.17 2.70 23.47
C PRO A 387 -0.34 1.25 23.45
N ASP A 388 -0.84 0.77 22.31
CA ASP A 388 -1.36 -0.58 22.14
C ASP A 388 -1.27 -1.05 20.67
N ALA A 389 -1.65 -2.30 20.44
CA ALA A 389 -1.56 -2.97 19.13
C ALA A 389 -2.57 -2.49 18.09
N THR A 390 -3.63 -1.79 18.51
CA THR A 390 -4.80 -1.44 17.70
C THR A 390 -4.97 0.06 17.50
N CYS A 391 -4.19 0.87 18.19
CA CYS A 391 -4.30 2.31 18.07
C CYS A 391 -3.92 2.78 16.67
N TYR A 392 -4.61 3.79 16.17
CA TYR A 392 -4.34 4.41 14.89
C TYR A 392 -4.49 5.93 14.94
N ASN A 393 -3.66 6.64 14.18
CA ASN A 393 -3.78 8.08 13.98
C ASN A 393 -3.03 8.55 12.73
N ALA A 394 -3.42 9.73 12.23
CA ALA A 394 -2.87 10.26 10.99
C ALA A 394 -1.39 10.70 11.08
N ASP A 395 -0.78 10.72 12.27
CA ASP A 395 0.68 10.94 12.35
C ASP A 395 1.47 9.67 12.00
N GLY A 396 0.86 8.47 12.20
CA GLY A 396 1.46 7.17 11.89
C GLY A 396 2.77 6.87 12.63
N VAL A 397 3.09 7.63 13.67
CA VAL A 397 4.30 7.55 14.49
C VAL A 397 3.95 7.18 15.92
N SER A 398 2.96 7.82 16.52
CA SER A 398 2.51 7.54 17.90
C SER A 398 1.53 6.37 17.99
N CYS A 399 1.17 5.80 16.84
CA CYS A 399 0.41 4.56 16.72
C CYS A 399 1.04 3.60 15.72
N LEU A 400 0.80 2.29 15.91
CA LEU A 400 1.27 1.27 14.97
C LEU A 400 0.61 1.39 13.60
N TRP A 401 -0.56 2.02 13.55
CA TRP A 401 -1.37 2.16 12.35
C TRP A 401 -1.62 3.64 12.03
N PHE A 402 -1.58 4.00 10.74
CA PHE A 402 -1.86 5.36 10.26
C PHE A 402 -3.37 5.65 10.21
N ASN A 403 -4.15 4.64 9.89
CA ASN A 403 -5.60 4.61 10.05
C ASN A 403 -5.98 3.18 10.47
N ASP A 404 -7.25 2.83 10.44
CA ASP A 404 -7.71 1.50 10.81
C ASP A 404 -7.25 0.37 9.85
N TYR A 405 -6.52 0.70 8.77
CA TYR A 405 -6.09 -0.26 7.77
C TYR A 405 -4.58 -0.26 7.49
N HIS A 406 -3.94 0.90 7.42
CA HIS A 406 -2.59 1.05 6.88
C HIS A 406 -1.52 1.06 7.98
N PRO A 407 -0.39 0.36 7.80
CA PRO A 407 0.69 0.35 8.77
C PRO A 407 1.37 1.71 8.87
N GLY A 408 1.60 2.15 10.12
CA GLY A 408 2.39 3.33 10.41
C GLY A 408 3.89 3.13 10.16
N VAL A 409 4.65 4.18 10.42
CA VAL A 409 6.08 4.30 10.12
C VAL A 409 6.92 3.16 10.72
N GLN A 410 6.62 2.72 11.95
CA GLN A 410 7.43 1.68 12.61
C GLN A 410 7.27 0.30 11.97
N ILE A 411 6.04 -0.08 11.59
CA ILE A 411 5.80 -1.34 10.87
C ILE A 411 6.45 -1.26 9.48
N GLN A 412 6.28 -0.14 8.77
CA GLN A 412 6.93 0.09 7.47
C GLN A 412 8.46 -0.02 7.55
N LYS A 413 9.08 0.50 8.62
CA LYS A 413 10.52 0.37 8.88
C LYS A 413 10.95 -1.09 9.07
N LEU A 414 10.17 -1.88 9.82
CA LEU A 414 10.46 -3.29 10.03
C LEU A 414 10.34 -4.10 8.74
N VAL A 415 9.38 -3.76 7.88
CA VAL A 415 9.25 -4.36 6.54
C VAL A 415 10.46 -3.99 5.67
N ALA A 416 10.87 -2.73 5.66
CA ALA A 416 12.09 -2.30 4.95
C ALA A 416 13.33 -3.03 5.48
N GLN A 417 13.44 -3.23 6.79
CA GLN A 417 14.53 -4.02 7.39
C GLN A 417 14.51 -5.47 6.91
N ALA A 418 13.33 -6.11 6.80
CA ALA A 418 13.20 -7.46 6.26
C ALA A 418 13.62 -7.54 4.78
N VAL A 419 13.25 -6.55 3.97
CA VAL A 419 13.70 -6.42 2.58
C VAL A 419 15.22 -6.25 2.51
N ALA A 420 15.77 -5.35 3.32
CA ALA A 420 17.21 -5.10 3.37
C ALA A 420 18.00 -6.35 3.77
N ALA A 421 17.49 -7.12 4.73
CA ALA A 421 18.07 -8.39 5.15
C ALA A 421 18.00 -9.47 4.07
N ALA A 422 16.88 -9.57 3.34
CA ALA A 422 16.70 -10.56 2.29
C ALA A 422 17.58 -10.27 1.07
N VAL A 423 17.59 -9.02 0.58
CA VAL A 423 18.31 -8.63 -0.63
C VAL A 423 19.79 -8.39 -0.37
N GLY A 424 20.12 -7.72 0.74
CA GLY A 424 21.49 -7.50 1.20
C GLY A 424 22.40 -6.75 0.23
N SER A 425 23.71 -6.94 0.42
CA SER A 425 24.75 -6.33 -0.40
C SER A 425 24.71 -6.84 -1.86
N PRO A 426 24.97 -6.00 -2.87
CA PRO A 426 25.42 -4.61 -2.74
C PRO A 426 24.28 -3.61 -2.59
N TRP A 427 23.00 -4.02 -2.59
CA TRP A 427 21.85 -3.11 -2.66
C TRP A 427 21.58 -2.38 -1.36
N PHE A 428 21.49 -3.15 -0.28
CA PHE A 428 21.04 -2.66 1.00
C PHE A 428 21.94 -3.12 2.13
N THR A 429 21.96 -2.35 3.20
CA THR A 429 22.65 -2.64 4.46
C THR A 429 21.66 -2.74 5.59
N CYS A 430 21.90 -3.67 6.52
CA CYS A 430 21.10 -3.84 7.72
C CYS A 430 21.44 -2.86 8.86
N GLU A 431 22.57 -2.15 8.77
CA GLU A 431 23.02 -1.21 9.79
C GLU A 431 22.52 0.20 9.49
N LEU A 432 21.93 0.85 10.50
CA LEU A 432 21.79 2.30 10.53
C LEU A 432 23.21 2.87 10.70
N SER A 433 23.75 3.50 9.66
CA SER A 433 25.00 4.28 9.72
C SER A 433 25.07 5.17 10.99
N PRO A 434 26.24 5.44 11.61
CA PRO A 434 27.31 4.55 12.07
C PRO A 434 27.59 4.75 13.59
N SER A 435 26.57 4.94 14.43
CA SER A 435 26.78 5.28 15.85
C SER A 435 26.34 4.26 16.91
N THR A 436 25.87 3.08 16.54
CA THR A 436 25.69 1.99 17.52
C THR A 436 25.87 0.63 16.86
N VAL A 437 26.85 -0.13 17.33
CA VAL A 437 27.09 -1.53 16.94
C VAL A 437 25.94 -2.37 17.48
N LEU A 438 25.08 -2.86 16.60
CA LEU A 438 24.18 -3.99 16.87
C LEU A 438 24.56 -5.13 15.92
N PRO A 439 24.48 -6.39 16.37
CA PRO A 439 25.03 -7.52 15.65
C PRO A 439 24.32 -7.75 14.30
N ALA A 440 25.10 -8.30 13.38
CA ALA A 440 24.72 -8.74 12.05
C ALA A 440 23.30 -9.32 12.00
N CYS A 441 22.57 -8.91 10.96
CA CYS A 441 21.20 -9.30 10.64
C CYS A 441 20.87 -10.76 11.00
N GLY A 442 20.30 -10.96 12.19
CA GLY A 442 19.80 -12.25 12.64
C GLY A 442 18.35 -12.42 12.26
N LEU A 443 18.10 -12.93 11.06
CA LEU A 443 17.03 -13.89 10.81
C LEU A 443 17.65 -14.99 9.96
N THR A 444 18.01 -16.08 10.61
CA THR A 444 18.44 -17.32 9.97
C THR A 444 17.33 -17.79 9.05
N ASN A 445 17.53 -17.61 7.74
CA ASN A 445 16.80 -18.34 6.73
C ASN A 445 17.22 -19.81 6.84
N ASP A 446 16.53 -20.59 7.66
CA ASP A 446 16.43 -22.03 7.42
C ASP A 446 15.49 -22.21 6.23
N VAL A 447 16.10 -22.27 5.04
CA VAL A 447 15.48 -22.77 3.82
C VAL A 447 15.99 -24.20 3.63
N ALA A 448 15.05 -25.14 3.52
CA ALA A 448 15.20 -26.33 2.69
C ALA A 448 14.03 -26.35 1.70
#